data_AF-A0A542AV94-F1
#
_entry.id   AF-A0A542AV94-F1
#
_cell.length_a   1.000
_cell.length_b   1.000
_cell.length_c   1.000
_cell.angle_alpha   90.00
_cell.angle_beta   90.00
_cell.angle_gamma   90.00
#
_symmetry.space_group_name_H-M   'P 1'
#
loop_
_entity.id
_entity.type
_entity.pdbx_description
1 polymer ?
#
loop_
_entity_poly.entity_id
_entity_poly.type
_entity_poly.pdbx_seq_one_letter_code
_entity_poly.pdbx_strand_id
1 'polypeptide(L)'
;MKKILGGIAIMFALGTATVNAQTAPLPQQQIEVTDSELTEFAEVFQKMRMVNQEAQQEMIQVVQEQELDLQRFNEIHQANMDPNKEVETTEAESKQYKIVVAELEEIQPQFQQRMEKLIGESDLSKERYQQLVMALQKDPELQQRLQKALQG
;
A
#
# COMPACT_ATOMS: atom_id res chain seq x y z
N MET A 1 -12.26 50.80 19.82
CA MET A 1 -11.26 51.37 20.77
C MET A 1 -11.29 50.54 22.06
N LYS A 2 -10.12 50.32 22.67
CA LYS A 2 -9.84 49.64 23.96
C LYS A 2 -10.99 49.78 24.99
N LYS A 3 -11.24 48.80 25.87
CA LYS A 3 -10.43 48.56 27.08
C LYS A 3 -10.71 47.20 27.75
N ILE A 4 -9.63 46.72 28.36
CA ILE A 4 -9.38 45.50 29.10
C ILE A 4 -9.68 45.76 30.58
N LEU A 5 -10.44 44.89 31.23
CA LEU A 5 -10.56 44.70 32.69
C LEU A 5 -10.89 43.20 32.84
N GLY A 6 -10.17 42.32 33.52
CA GLY A 6 -9.22 42.47 34.61
C GLY A 6 -9.69 41.56 35.76
N GLY A 7 -9.00 40.43 35.98
CA GLY A 7 -9.24 39.46 37.07
C GLY A 7 -9.85 38.16 36.54
N ILE A 8 -9.32 36.96 36.80
CA ILE A 8 -8.72 36.47 38.04
C ILE A 8 -7.51 35.61 37.71
N ALA A 9 -6.39 35.91 38.38
CA ALA A 9 -5.27 35.00 38.53
C ALA A 9 -5.63 33.92 39.56
N ILE A 10 -5.57 32.66 39.16
CA ILE A 10 -5.46 31.53 40.10
C ILE A 10 -4.07 30.94 39.87
N MET A 11 -3.12 31.39 40.70
CA MET A 11 -1.92 30.60 40.98
C MET A 11 -2.33 29.49 41.94
N PHE A 12 -2.20 28.24 41.50
CA PHE A 12 -1.97 27.10 42.40
C PHE A 12 -0.90 26.20 41.81
N ALA A 13 -0.10 25.68 42.71
CA ALA A 13 1.27 25.26 42.51
C ALA A 13 1.38 23.76 42.17
N LEU A 14 2.51 23.42 41.55
CA LEU A 14 3.25 22.15 41.64
C LEU A 14 2.57 20.87 41.12
N GLY A 15 3.07 20.41 39.97
CA GLY A 15 3.43 19.00 39.80
C GLY A 15 2.51 18.13 38.94
N THR A 16 2.55 18.32 37.62
CA THR A 16 2.57 17.19 36.67
C THR A 16 3.45 17.60 35.50
N ALA A 17 4.47 16.79 35.19
CA ALA A 17 5.33 17.02 34.04
C ALA A 17 4.50 16.88 32.76
N THR A 18 4.08 18.00 32.16
CA THR A 18 3.63 18.00 30.76
C THR A 18 4.85 17.71 29.90
N VAL A 19 5.06 16.42 29.61
CA VAL A 19 5.99 15.98 28.57
C VAL A 19 5.41 16.45 27.24
N ASN A 20 5.68 17.70 26.87
CA ASN A 20 5.63 18.12 25.49
C ASN A 20 6.82 17.46 24.80
N ALA A 21 6.69 16.16 24.52
CA ALA A 21 7.48 15.50 23.49
C ALA A 21 7.08 16.18 22.19
N GLN A 22 7.78 17.25 21.85
CA GLN A 22 7.87 17.74 20.50
C GLN A 22 8.29 16.51 19.68
N THR A 23 7.36 15.94 18.94
CA THR A 23 7.66 15.01 17.85
C THR A 23 8.46 15.81 16.84
N ALA A 24 9.78 15.89 17.07
CA ALA A 24 10.70 16.38 16.07
C ALA A 24 10.42 15.59 14.80
N PRO A 25 10.21 16.25 13.64
CA PRO A 25 10.11 15.55 12.38
C PRO A 25 11.34 14.65 12.26
N LEU A 26 11.11 13.33 12.13
CA LEU A 26 12.19 12.40 11.80
C LEU A 26 12.91 12.98 10.57
N PRO A 27 14.24 13.17 10.62
CA PRO A 27 14.97 13.69 9.47
C PRO A 27 14.64 12.82 8.26
N GLN A 28 14.11 13.44 7.21
CA GLN A 28 13.93 12.77 5.93
C GLN A 28 15.31 12.36 5.44
N GLN A 29 15.65 11.08 5.61
CA GLN A 29 16.84 10.53 4.99
C GLN A 29 16.58 10.49 3.48
N GLN A 30 17.03 11.54 2.79
CA GLN A 30 17.24 11.49 1.36
C GLN A 30 18.34 10.46 1.11
N ILE A 31 18.01 9.42 0.34
CA ILE A 31 18.99 8.43 -0.09
C ILE A 31 19.64 8.93 -1.37
N GLU A 32 20.94 8.70 -1.51
CA GLU A 32 21.59 8.89 -2.80
C GLU A 32 21.18 7.74 -3.73
N VAL A 33 20.79 8.09 -4.96
CA VAL A 33 20.40 7.14 -6.00
C VAL A 33 21.17 7.48 -7.27
N THR A 34 22.02 6.56 -7.70
CA THR A 34 22.80 6.72 -8.94
C THR A 34 21.95 6.47 -10.17
N ASP A 35 22.37 6.94 -11.35
CA ASP A 35 21.62 6.69 -12.58
C ASP A 35 21.60 5.20 -12.96
N SER A 36 22.72 4.49 -12.78
CA SER A 36 22.79 3.03 -13.03
C SER A 36 21.83 2.26 -12.12
N GLU A 37 21.80 2.61 -10.83
CA GLU A 37 20.87 2.01 -9.88
C GLU A 37 19.41 2.32 -10.21
N LEU A 38 19.15 3.55 -10.67
CA LEU A 38 17.82 3.95 -11.07
C LEU A 38 17.34 3.21 -12.34
N THR A 39 18.25 2.90 -13.27
CA THR A 39 17.95 2.06 -14.44
C THR A 39 17.56 0.66 -14.01
N GLU A 40 18.34 0.00 -13.16
CA GLU A 40 18.01 -1.32 -12.61
C GLU A 40 16.65 -1.31 -11.89
N PHE A 41 16.44 -0.28 -11.07
CA PHE A 41 15.16 -0.09 -10.40
C PHE A 41 14.02 0.11 -11.39
N ALA A 42 14.20 0.90 -12.45
CA ALA A 42 13.18 1.15 -13.46
C ALA A 42 12.76 -0.13 -14.17
N GLU A 43 13.71 -1.03 -14.47
CA GLU A 43 13.42 -2.33 -15.08
C GLU A 43 12.59 -3.22 -14.15
N VAL A 44 13.02 -3.39 -12.90
CA VAL A 44 12.29 -4.17 -11.90
C VAL A 44 10.91 -3.55 -11.66
N PHE A 45 10.81 -2.23 -11.59
CA PHE A 45 9.57 -1.50 -11.40
C PHE A 45 8.59 -1.72 -12.57
N GLN A 46 9.06 -1.71 -13.82
CA GLN A 46 8.20 -2.04 -14.97
C GLN A 46 7.70 -3.48 -14.90
N LYS A 47 8.57 -4.45 -14.60
CA LYS A 47 8.19 -5.86 -14.46
C LYS A 47 7.21 -6.07 -13.32
N MET A 48 7.41 -5.41 -12.17
CA MET A 48 6.43 -5.37 -11.07
C MET A 48 5.06 -4.88 -11.54
N ARG A 49 5.01 -3.80 -12.33
CA ARG A 49 3.73 -3.27 -12.83
C ARG A 49 3.00 -4.27 -13.73
N MET A 50 3.73 -5.00 -14.58
CA MET A 50 3.14 -6.05 -15.42
C MET A 50 2.59 -7.20 -14.57
N VAL A 51 3.38 -7.72 -13.62
CA VAL A 51 2.91 -8.78 -12.70
C VAL A 51 1.68 -8.34 -11.91
N ASN A 52 1.63 -7.09 -11.44
CA ASN A 52 0.45 -6.57 -10.74
C ASN A 52 -0.79 -6.46 -11.64
N GLN A 53 -0.62 -6.13 -12.93
CA GLN A 53 -1.72 -6.11 -13.89
C GLN A 53 -2.23 -7.52 -14.20
N GLU A 54 -1.31 -8.46 -14.43
CA GLU A 54 -1.65 -9.88 -14.61
C GLU A 54 -2.40 -10.42 -13.39
N ALA A 55 -1.94 -10.08 -12.18
CA ALA A 55 -2.61 -10.48 -10.96
C ALA A 55 -4.05 -9.97 -10.88
N GLN A 56 -4.28 -8.70 -11.22
CA GLN A 56 -5.63 -8.15 -11.26
C GLN A 56 -6.52 -8.86 -12.29
N GLN A 57 -5.99 -9.22 -13.45
CA GLN A 57 -6.76 -9.95 -14.48
C GLN A 57 -7.09 -11.37 -14.03
N GLU A 58 -6.12 -12.10 -13.47
CA GLU A 58 -6.31 -13.47 -12.99
C GLU A 58 -7.34 -13.52 -11.84
N MET A 59 -7.30 -12.55 -10.92
CA MET A 59 -8.32 -12.43 -9.86
C MET A 59 -9.73 -12.18 -10.42
N ILE A 60 -9.86 -11.35 -11.46
CA ILE A 60 -11.16 -11.11 -12.11
C ILE A 60 -11.66 -12.38 -12.82
N GLN A 61 -10.76 -13.12 -13.47
CA GLN A 61 -11.08 -14.37 -14.16
C GLN A 61 -11.62 -15.42 -13.19
N VAL A 62 -10.93 -15.64 -12.06
CA VAL A 62 -11.37 -16.56 -11.00
C VAL A 62 -12.80 -16.28 -10.53
N VAL A 63 -13.15 -15.00 -10.36
CA VAL A 63 -14.51 -14.60 -9.96
C VAL A 63 -15.52 -14.94 -11.06
N GLN A 64 -15.19 -14.61 -12.31
CA GLN A 64 -16.06 -14.82 -13.47
C GLN A 64 -16.26 -16.30 -13.83
N GLU A 65 -15.24 -17.15 -13.65
CA GLU A 65 -15.30 -18.59 -13.90
C GLU A 65 -16.31 -19.31 -12.99
N GLN A 66 -16.55 -18.78 -11.79
CA GLN A 66 -17.58 -19.26 -10.88
C GLN A 66 -18.97 -18.69 -11.19
N GLU A 67 -19.15 -18.01 -12.33
CA GLU A 67 -20.37 -17.31 -12.74
C GLU A 67 -20.87 -16.30 -11.69
N LEU A 68 -19.95 -15.76 -10.90
CA LEU A 68 -20.22 -14.72 -9.91
C LEU A 68 -19.82 -13.37 -10.50
N ASP A 69 -20.72 -12.39 -10.40
CA ASP A 69 -20.37 -11.03 -10.80
C ASP A 69 -19.33 -10.42 -9.84
N LEU A 70 -18.39 -9.63 -10.38
CA LEU A 70 -17.32 -9.03 -9.59
C LEU A 70 -17.84 -8.07 -8.51
N GLN A 71 -18.85 -7.26 -8.84
CA GLN A 71 -19.48 -6.37 -7.85
C GLN A 71 -20.17 -7.20 -6.77
N ARG A 72 -20.84 -8.29 -7.15
CA ARG A 72 -21.50 -9.18 -6.20
C ARG A 72 -20.52 -9.91 -5.29
N PHE A 73 -19.41 -10.42 -5.83
CA PHE A 73 -18.31 -10.97 -5.04
C PHE A 73 -17.80 -9.93 -4.03
N ASN A 74 -17.52 -8.70 -4.46
CA ASN A 74 -17.01 -7.63 -3.60
C ASN A 74 -17.99 -7.28 -2.48
N GLU A 75 -19.29 -7.24 -2.77
CA GLU A 75 -20.32 -6.99 -1.76
C GLU A 75 -20.31 -8.08 -0.68
N ILE A 76 -20.31 -9.35 -1.11
CA ILE A 76 -20.26 -10.51 -0.21
C ILE A 76 -18.96 -10.51 0.58
N HIS A 77 -17.82 -10.27 -0.07
CA HIS A 77 -16.52 -10.23 0.57
C HIS A 77 -16.43 -9.17 1.65
N GLN A 78 -16.87 -7.95 1.37
CA GLN A 78 -16.86 -6.85 2.34
C GLN A 78 -17.73 -7.14 3.55
N ALA A 79 -18.90 -7.76 3.38
CA ALA A 79 -19.76 -8.15 4.49
C ALA A 79 -19.12 -9.24 5.35
N ASN A 80 -18.40 -10.19 4.74
CA ASN A 80 -17.66 -11.21 5.50
C ASN A 80 -16.46 -10.63 6.28
N MET A 81 -15.91 -9.49 5.86
CA MET A 81 -14.78 -8.84 6.52
C MET A 81 -15.19 -7.83 7.61
N ASP A 82 -16.42 -7.33 7.57
CA ASP A 82 -16.93 -6.35 8.54
C ASP A 82 -18.06 -6.97 9.38
N PRO A 83 -17.86 -7.19 10.70
CA PRO A 83 -18.88 -7.79 11.56
C PRO A 83 -20.16 -6.94 11.71
N ASN A 84 -20.13 -5.67 11.29
CA ASN A 84 -21.30 -4.78 11.33
C ASN A 84 -22.05 -4.72 9.98
N LYS A 85 -21.55 -5.39 8.94
CA LYS A 85 -22.15 -5.39 7.61
C LYS A 85 -22.72 -6.77 7.33
N GLU A 86 -24.04 -6.81 7.19
CA GLU A 86 -24.75 -8.02 6.77
C GLU A 86 -25.07 -7.95 5.28
N VAL A 87 -25.08 -9.12 4.63
CA VAL A 87 -25.53 -9.28 3.25
C VAL A 87 -26.30 -10.59 3.14
N GLU A 88 -27.47 -10.54 2.50
CA GLU A 88 -28.21 -11.75 2.18
C GLU A 88 -27.55 -12.44 0.99
N THR A 89 -27.38 -13.76 1.07
CA THR A 89 -26.84 -14.57 -0.04
C THR A 89 -27.74 -15.78 -0.27
N THR A 90 -27.83 -16.20 -1.53
CA THR A 90 -28.38 -17.51 -1.87
C THR A 90 -27.38 -18.61 -1.55
N GLU A 91 -27.84 -19.87 -1.49
CA GLU A 91 -26.95 -21.02 -1.31
C GLU A 91 -25.91 -21.13 -2.44
N ALA A 92 -26.30 -20.78 -3.67
CA ALA A 92 -25.41 -20.77 -4.83
C ALA A 92 -24.30 -19.72 -4.68
N GLU A 93 -24.66 -18.47 -4.35
CA GLU A 93 -23.69 -17.39 -4.13
C GLU A 93 -22.73 -17.71 -2.98
N SER A 94 -23.25 -18.26 -1.88
CA SER A 94 -22.43 -18.72 -0.75
C SER A 94 -21.41 -19.78 -1.16
N LYS A 95 -21.78 -20.69 -2.08
CA LYS A 95 -20.88 -21.74 -2.57
C LYS A 95 -19.84 -21.18 -3.54
N GLN A 96 -20.27 -20.38 -4.53
CA GLN A 96 -19.40 -19.73 -5.50
C GLN A 96 -18.36 -18.86 -4.79
N TYR A 97 -18.80 -18.02 -3.85
CA TYR A 97 -17.92 -17.17 -3.05
C TYR A 97 -16.82 -17.98 -2.33
N LYS A 98 -17.16 -19.10 -1.70
CA LYS A 98 -16.17 -19.95 -1.01
C LYS A 98 -15.13 -20.53 -1.97
N ILE A 99 -15.55 -20.93 -3.17
CA ILE A 99 -14.63 -21.44 -4.20
C ILE A 99 -13.71 -20.33 -4.68
N VAL A 100 -14.27 -19.16 -5.04
CA VAL A 100 -13.49 -17.97 -5.44
C VAL A 100 -12.47 -17.60 -4.37
N VAL A 101 -12.86 -17.54 -3.09
CA VAL A 101 -11.93 -17.21 -2.00
C VAL A 101 -10.79 -18.23 -1.91
N ALA A 102 -11.10 -19.53 -1.98
CA ALA A 102 -10.09 -20.57 -1.91
C ALA A 102 -9.09 -20.47 -3.09
N GLU A 103 -9.59 -20.25 -4.31
CA GLU A 103 -8.74 -20.07 -5.50
C GLU A 103 -7.86 -18.82 -5.39
N LEU A 104 -8.43 -17.70 -4.91
CA LEU A 104 -7.67 -16.47 -4.67
C LEU A 104 -6.57 -16.66 -3.60
N GLU A 105 -6.85 -17.42 -2.54
CA GLU A 105 -5.87 -17.77 -1.50
C GLU A 105 -4.72 -18.61 -2.05
N GLU A 106 -4.97 -19.49 -3.02
CA GLU A 106 -3.95 -20.32 -3.67
C GLU A 106 -3.06 -19.53 -4.64
N ILE A 107 -3.62 -18.54 -5.33
CA ILE A 107 -2.88 -17.77 -6.35
C ILE A 107 -2.04 -16.65 -5.68
N GLN A 108 -2.51 -16.07 -4.56
CA GLN A 108 -1.80 -14.99 -3.87
C GLN A 108 -0.29 -15.26 -3.61
N PRO A 109 0.14 -16.40 -3.03
CA PRO A 109 1.56 -16.67 -2.81
C PRO A 109 2.35 -16.82 -4.12
N GLN A 110 1.70 -17.24 -5.22
CA GLN A 110 2.37 -17.34 -6.52
C GLN A 110 2.77 -15.95 -7.03
N PHE A 111 1.90 -14.94 -6.92
CA PHE A 111 2.26 -13.57 -7.28
C PHE A 111 3.36 -13.02 -6.38
N GLN A 112 3.30 -13.30 -5.07
CA GLN A 112 4.37 -12.90 -4.16
C GLN A 112 5.71 -13.48 -4.61
N GLN A 113 5.75 -14.78 -4.93
CA GLN A 113 6.96 -15.44 -5.42
C GLN A 113 7.46 -14.84 -6.75
N ARG A 114 6.56 -14.56 -7.69
CA ARG A 114 6.91 -13.87 -8.96
C ARG A 114 7.54 -12.50 -8.68
N MET A 115 6.98 -11.75 -7.72
CA MET A 115 7.52 -10.44 -7.35
C MET A 115 8.90 -10.55 -6.70
N GLU A 116 9.09 -11.47 -5.76
CA GLU A 116 10.37 -11.69 -5.10
C GLU A 116 11.45 -12.13 -6.08
N LYS A 117 11.08 -13.00 -7.03
CA LYS A 117 11.99 -13.50 -8.06
C LYS A 117 12.52 -12.36 -8.93
N LEU A 118 11.66 -11.44 -9.36
CA LEU A 118 12.06 -10.29 -10.17
C LEU A 118 13.07 -9.37 -9.47
N ILE A 119 12.96 -9.21 -8.14
CA ILE A 119 13.98 -8.49 -7.36
C ILE A 119 15.26 -9.33 -7.27
N GLY A 120 15.14 -10.64 -6.99
CA GLY A 120 16.29 -11.54 -6.86
C GLY A 120 17.06 -11.80 -8.16
N GLU A 121 16.46 -11.53 -9.32
CA GLU A 121 17.11 -11.59 -10.63
C GLU A 121 17.80 -10.27 -11.02
N SER A 122 17.64 -9.21 -10.22
CA SER A 122 18.29 -7.92 -10.41
C SER A 122 19.50 -7.76 -9.50
N ASP A 123 20.30 -6.72 -9.74
CA ASP A 123 21.41 -6.34 -8.86
C ASP A 123 20.93 -5.63 -7.56
N LEU A 124 19.62 -5.41 -7.41
CA LEU A 124 19.04 -4.80 -6.22
C LEU A 124 18.77 -5.82 -5.13
N SER A 125 19.15 -5.52 -3.89
CA SER A 125 18.62 -6.25 -2.73
C SER A 125 17.15 -5.89 -2.49
N LYS A 126 16.42 -6.78 -1.80
CA LYS A 126 15.03 -6.53 -1.38
C LYS A 126 14.91 -5.25 -0.55
N GLU A 127 15.82 -5.05 0.39
CA GLU A 127 15.87 -3.87 1.25
C GLU A 127 16.13 -2.62 0.41
N ARG A 128 17.04 -2.69 -0.57
CA ARG A 128 17.36 -1.54 -1.41
C ARG A 128 16.20 -1.16 -2.32
N TYR A 129 15.53 -2.14 -2.91
CA TYR A 129 14.30 -1.92 -3.66
C TYR A 129 13.23 -1.22 -2.80
N GLN A 130 13.02 -1.67 -1.56
CA GLN A 130 12.07 -1.05 -0.63
C GLN A 130 12.45 0.40 -0.29
N GLN A 131 13.73 0.68 -0.05
CA GLN A 131 14.22 2.04 0.18
C GLN A 131 13.92 2.96 -1.00
N LEU A 132 14.16 2.49 -2.23
CA LEU A 132 13.89 3.25 -3.46
C LEU A 132 12.39 3.53 -3.63
N VAL A 133 11.52 2.54 -3.36
CA VAL A 133 10.06 2.74 -3.34
C VAL A 133 9.64 3.79 -2.31
N MET A 134 10.19 3.75 -1.10
CA MET A 134 9.88 4.73 -0.05
C MET A 134 10.39 6.12 -0.39
N ALA A 135 11.56 6.23 -1.02
CA ALA A 135 12.12 7.50 -1.47
C ALA A 135 11.27 8.13 -2.57
N LEU A 136 10.82 7.33 -3.54
CA LEU A 136 9.93 7.79 -4.62
C LEU A 136 8.62 8.39 -4.11
N GLN A 137 8.10 7.96 -2.96
CA GLN A 137 6.89 8.57 -2.39
C GLN A 137 7.10 10.01 -1.90
N LYS A 138 8.36 10.39 -1.62
CA LYS A 138 8.70 11.63 -0.90
C LYS A 138 9.57 12.57 -1.72
N ASP A 139 10.22 12.08 -2.78
CA ASP A 139 11.19 12.82 -3.59
C ASP A 139 10.66 13.03 -5.03
N PRO A 140 10.13 14.23 -5.33
CA PRO A 140 9.66 14.58 -6.67
C PRO A 140 10.76 14.57 -7.74
N GLU A 141 12.01 14.86 -7.37
CA GLU A 141 13.13 14.84 -8.33
C GLU A 141 13.44 13.40 -8.73
N LEU A 142 13.48 12.49 -7.75
CA LEU A 142 13.63 11.07 -8.02
C LEU A 142 12.49 10.51 -8.87
N GLN A 143 11.24 10.95 -8.65
CA GLN A 143 10.11 10.58 -9.51
C GLN A 143 10.33 11.02 -10.96
N GLN A 144 10.80 12.25 -11.20
CA GLN A 144 11.10 12.74 -12.54
C GLN A 144 12.24 11.96 -13.20
N ARG A 145 13.29 11.63 -12.44
CA ARG A 145 14.39 10.80 -12.95
C ARG A 145 13.91 9.41 -13.32
N LEU A 146 13.05 8.78 -12.50
CA LEU A 146 12.44 7.49 -12.82
C LEU A 146 11.61 7.58 -14.11
N GLN A 147 10.78 8.62 -14.25
CA GLN A 147 10.00 8.81 -15.48
C GLN A 147 10.86 8.89 -16.73
N LYS A 148 12.03 9.55 -16.67
CA LYS A 148 12.99 9.59 -17.77
C LYS A 148 13.60 8.21 -18.04
N ALA A 149 14.03 7.49 -17.00
CA ALA A 149 14.57 6.14 -17.12
C ALA A 149 13.57 5.16 -17.76
N LEU A 150 12.27 5.36 -17.52
CA LEU A 150 11.19 4.55 -18.11
C LEU A 150 10.89 4.87 -19.59
N GLN A 151 11.33 6.02 -20.10
CA GLN A 151 11.06 6.48 -21.48
C GLN A 151 12.12 6.03 -22.49
N GLY A 152 13.29 5.57 -22.03
CA GLY A 152 14.44 5.24 -22.87
C GLY A 152 15.32 6.45 -23.17
#